data_AF-A0ABD1ZJA0-F1
#
_entry.id   AF-A0ABD1ZJA0-F1
#
_cell.length_a   1.000
_cell.length_b   1.000
_cell.length_c   1.000
_cell.angle_alpha   90.00
_cell.angle_beta   90.00
_cell.angle_gamma   90.00
#
_symmetry.space_group_name_H-M   'P 1'
#
loop_
_entity.id
_entity.type
_entity.pdbx_description
1 polymer ?
#
loop_
_entity_poly.entity_id
_entity_poly.type
_entity_poly.pdbx_seq_one_letter_code
_entity_poly.pdbx_strand_id
1 'polypeptide(L)'
;MAYLLGASHLLALEKPSGEVRPIVVGEVLYRLIASSLGFQFRKVLADHFSPLQFGVATHGDCETIILDLCATLDQHPDCVVLQVDIQNEFNTISREALFCELRVAIGSLDQLFPFVRSFYVRHLPLYFSHCSWKDEVSLLSSKTSIRQGDPLGGALFTLAHLLGLMTMASEHPLFYFHPWLMILILLDPLRLLCQLFIL
;
A
#
# COMPACT_ATOMS: atom_id res chain seq x y z
N MET A 1 -20.83 -0.03 -16.88
CA MET A 1 -21.07 -0.45 -15.48
C MET A 1 -19.95 0.02 -14.54
N ALA A 2 -18.70 -0.41 -14.72
CA ALA A 2 -17.60 -0.04 -13.80
C ALA A 2 -17.33 1.47 -13.69
N TYR A 3 -17.56 2.27 -14.73
CA TYR A 3 -17.41 3.73 -14.65
C TYR A 3 -18.40 4.37 -13.67
N LEU A 4 -19.67 3.94 -13.69
CA LEU A 4 -20.72 4.44 -12.80
C LEU A 4 -20.50 3.92 -11.36
N LEU A 5 -20.26 2.61 -11.21
CA LEU A 5 -19.98 2.02 -9.89
C LEU A 5 -18.64 2.48 -9.29
N GLY A 6 -17.72 2.91 -10.15
CA GLY A 6 -16.40 3.39 -9.77
C GLY A 6 -16.36 4.88 -9.48
N ALA A 7 -17.44 5.61 -9.77
CA ALA A 7 -17.60 6.98 -9.35
C ALA A 7 -17.48 7.08 -7.83
N SER A 8 -16.91 8.18 -7.33
CA SER A 8 -16.67 8.34 -5.90
C SER A 8 -16.66 9.81 -5.52
N HIS A 9 -16.99 10.10 -4.27
CA HIS A 9 -16.80 11.42 -3.69
C HIS A 9 -15.39 11.53 -3.10
N LEU A 10 -14.72 12.65 -3.37
CA LEU A 10 -13.43 12.97 -2.77
C LEU A 10 -13.65 13.95 -1.61
N LEU A 11 -13.14 13.60 -0.44
CA LEU A 11 -13.11 14.44 0.74
C LEU A 11 -11.66 14.84 1.02
N ALA A 12 -11.39 16.14 1.10
CA ALA A 12 -10.09 16.66 1.51
C ALA A 12 -10.10 16.84 3.03
N LEU A 13 -9.50 15.90 3.77
CA LEU A 13 -9.36 16.01 5.21
C LEU A 13 -8.09 16.76 5.56
N GLU A 14 -8.20 17.83 6.34
CA GLU A 14 -7.04 18.56 6.84
C GLU A 14 -6.41 17.82 8.03
N LYS A 15 -5.11 17.60 7.98
CA LYS A 15 -4.33 17.13 9.13
C LYS A 15 -4.02 18.32 10.05
N PRO A 16 -3.78 18.08 11.36
CA PRO A 16 -3.30 19.14 12.27
C PRO A 16 -2.02 19.85 11.80
N SER A 17 -1.21 19.19 10.96
CA SER A 17 0.00 19.76 10.36
C SER A 17 -0.26 20.73 9.20
N GLY A 18 -1.51 20.89 8.74
CA GLY A 18 -1.88 21.67 7.55
C GLY A 18 -1.78 20.91 6.23
N GLU A 19 -1.31 19.66 6.25
CA GLU A 19 -1.35 18.79 5.06
C GLU A 19 -2.76 18.24 4.81
N VAL A 20 -3.07 17.96 3.54
CA VAL A 20 -4.37 17.39 3.16
C VAL A 20 -4.27 15.89 2.93
N ARG A 21 -5.19 15.13 3.51
CA ARG A 21 -5.42 13.71 3.25
C ARG A 21 -6.67 13.52 2.38
N PRO A 22 -6.51 13.13 1.11
CA PRO A 22 -7.64 12.83 0.24
C PRO A 22 -8.27 11.49 0.64
N ILE A 23 -9.54 11.49 1.04
CA ILE A 23 -10.33 10.28 1.27
C ILE A 23 -11.36 10.13 0.15
N VAL A 24 -11.30 9.00 -0.53
CA VAL A 24 -12.22 8.64 -1.59
C VAL A 24 -13.31 7.74 -1.03
N VAL A 25 -14.53 8.26 -1.03
CA VAL A 25 -15.74 7.55 -0.63
C VAL A 25 -16.41 7.00 -1.89
N GLY A 26 -16.18 5.71 -2.14
CA GLY A 26 -16.78 5.01 -3.28
C GLY A 26 -18.27 4.72 -3.11
N GLU A 27 -18.92 4.43 -4.23
CA GLU A 27 -20.31 3.96 -4.28
C GLU A 27 -20.58 2.76 -3.35
N VAL A 28 -21.79 2.71 -2.79
CA VAL A 28 -22.15 1.71 -1.77
C VAL A 28 -22.03 0.28 -2.32
N LEU A 29 -22.51 0.04 -3.55
CA LEU A 29 -22.42 -1.28 -4.17
C LEU A 29 -20.98 -1.69 -4.45
N TYR A 30 -20.14 -0.75 -4.90
CA TYR A 30 -18.72 -1.01 -5.07
C TYR A 30 -18.06 -1.37 -3.74
N ARG A 31 -18.30 -0.57 -2.69
CA ARG A 31 -17.73 -0.80 -1.37
C ARG A 31 -18.18 -2.15 -0.78
N LEU A 32 -19.45 -2.50 -0.93
CA LEU A 32 -19.97 -3.79 -0.49
C LEU A 32 -19.22 -4.94 -1.16
N ILE A 33 -19.12 -4.92 -2.49
CA ILE A 33 -18.42 -5.97 -3.25
C ILE A 33 -16.94 -6.01 -2.88
N ALA A 34 -16.27 -4.86 -2.82
CA ALA A 34 -14.86 -4.75 -2.45
C ALA A 34 -14.61 -5.31 -1.04
N SER A 35 -15.43 -4.96 -0.06
CA SER A 35 -15.37 -5.52 1.30
C SER A 35 -15.60 -7.03 1.32
N SER A 36 -16.60 -7.53 0.59
CA SER A 36 -16.89 -8.97 0.49
C SER A 36 -15.73 -9.74 -0.14
N LEU A 37 -15.12 -9.20 -1.20
CA LEU A 37 -13.93 -9.77 -1.82
C LEU A 37 -12.73 -9.74 -0.86
N GLY A 38 -12.50 -8.61 -0.18
CA GLY A 38 -11.44 -8.51 0.82
C GLY A 38 -11.58 -9.57 1.91
N PHE A 39 -12.81 -9.79 2.39
CA PHE A 39 -13.10 -10.85 3.35
C PHE A 39 -12.89 -12.25 2.77
N GLN A 40 -13.36 -12.50 1.55
CA GLN A 40 -13.23 -13.80 0.87
C GLN A 40 -11.76 -14.18 0.66
N PHE A 41 -10.94 -13.24 0.19
CA PHE A 41 -9.53 -13.47 -0.15
C PHE A 41 -8.56 -13.20 1.00
N ARG A 42 -9.03 -12.80 2.20
CA ARG A 42 -8.17 -12.40 3.32
C ARG A 42 -7.05 -13.40 3.63
N LYS A 43 -7.36 -14.69 3.65
CA LYS A 43 -6.37 -15.74 3.97
C LYS A 43 -5.35 -15.88 2.85
N VAL A 44 -5.81 -15.89 1.59
CA VAL A 44 -4.94 -15.96 0.43
C VAL A 44 -4.01 -14.76 0.36
N LEU A 45 -4.53 -13.57 0.63
CA LEU A 45 -3.75 -12.33 0.68
C LEU A 45 -2.73 -12.40 1.82
N ALA A 46 -3.14 -12.83 3.03
CA ALA A 46 -2.22 -12.99 4.16
C ALA A 46 -1.08 -13.97 3.86
N ASP A 47 -1.41 -15.13 3.29
CA ASP A 47 -0.43 -16.15 2.91
C ASP A 47 0.52 -15.64 1.82
N HIS A 48 0.04 -14.82 0.89
CA HIS A 48 0.85 -14.22 -0.18
C HIS A 48 1.74 -13.07 0.32
N PHE A 49 1.29 -12.31 1.31
CA PHE A 49 2.05 -11.21 1.90
C PHE A 49 3.12 -11.71 2.86
N SER A 50 2.90 -12.85 3.52
CA SER A 50 3.88 -13.46 4.40
C SER A 50 5.11 -14.00 3.64
N PRO A 51 6.33 -13.84 4.16
CA PRO A 51 6.69 -13.19 5.43
C PRO A 51 7.08 -11.71 5.25
N LEU A 52 6.74 -11.06 4.13
CA LEU A 52 7.28 -9.74 3.76
C LEU A 52 6.38 -8.55 4.13
N GLN A 53 5.08 -8.78 4.29
CA GLN A 53 4.12 -7.81 4.76
C GLN A 53 3.10 -8.49 5.66
N PHE A 54 2.82 -7.87 6.80
CA PHE A 54 1.76 -8.30 7.71
C PHE A 54 0.72 -7.19 7.98
N GLY A 55 0.93 -5.98 7.44
CA GLY A 55 0.02 -4.82 7.47
C GLY A 55 -1.42 -5.05 7.05
N VAL A 56 -1.70 -6.13 6.34
CA VAL A 56 -3.02 -6.43 5.80
C VAL A 56 -3.35 -7.89 6.03
N ALA A 57 -4.53 -8.14 6.61
CA ALA A 57 -5.12 -9.46 6.77
C ALA A 57 -4.34 -10.45 7.65
N THR A 58 -3.40 -9.98 8.48
CA THR A 58 -2.68 -10.84 9.43
C THR A 58 -3.16 -10.65 10.87
N HIS A 59 -2.86 -11.63 11.72
CA HIS A 59 -3.07 -11.54 13.17
C HIS A 59 -1.76 -11.17 13.85
N GLY A 60 -1.81 -10.17 14.72
CA GLY A 60 -0.62 -9.52 15.28
C GLY A 60 -0.65 -8.07 14.85
N ASP A 61 -0.92 -7.18 15.80
CA ASP A 61 -1.01 -5.75 15.55
C ASP A 61 0.41 -5.13 15.50
N CYS A 62 0.48 -3.80 15.60
CA CYS A 62 1.74 -3.07 15.73
C CYS A 62 2.66 -3.59 16.86
N GLU A 63 2.11 -4.29 17.86
CA GLU A 63 2.87 -4.89 18.96
C GLU A 63 3.86 -5.95 18.49
N THR A 64 3.45 -6.83 17.56
CA THR A 64 4.34 -7.87 17.02
C THR A 64 5.54 -7.25 16.31
N ILE A 65 5.34 -6.09 15.66
CA ILE A 65 6.41 -5.33 15.00
C ILE A 65 7.44 -4.86 16.01
N ILE A 66 6.99 -4.21 17.08
CA ILE A 66 7.89 -3.62 18.08
C ILE A 66 8.66 -4.75 18.77
N LEU A 67 8.00 -5.86 19.08
CA LEU A 67 8.64 -7.01 19.71
C LEU A 67 9.69 -7.67 18.81
N ASP A 68 9.39 -7.87 17.52
CA ASP A 68 10.35 -8.46 16.56
C ASP A 68 11.54 -7.53 16.29
N LEU A 69 11.27 -6.22 16.17
CA LEU A 69 12.31 -5.20 16.03
C LEU A 69 13.23 -5.17 17.26
N CYS A 70 12.68 -5.16 18.48
CA CYS A 70 13.45 -5.20 19.71
C CYS A 70 14.28 -6.48 19.81
N ALA A 71 13.69 -7.65 19.51
CA ALA A 71 14.41 -8.92 19.52
C ALA A 71 15.54 -8.96 18.48
N THR A 72 15.34 -8.35 17.31
CA THR A 72 16.36 -8.23 16.27
C THR A 72 17.51 -7.32 16.71
N LEU A 73 17.20 -6.19 17.33
CA LEU A 73 18.20 -5.25 17.87
C LEU A 73 18.99 -5.85 19.03
N ASP A 74 18.36 -6.66 19.89
CA ASP A 74 19.04 -7.38 20.98
C ASP A 74 20.03 -8.43 20.44
N GLN A 75 19.71 -9.08 19.32
CA GLN A 75 20.58 -10.07 18.67
C GLN A 75 21.69 -9.40 17.84
N HIS A 76 21.42 -8.22 17.30
CA HIS A 76 22.33 -7.47 16.45
C HIS A 76 22.52 -6.04 16.98
N PRO A 77 23.22 -5.86 18.12
CA PRO A 77 23.35 -4.56 18.77
C PRO A 77 24.05 -3.49 17.92
N ASP A 78 24.82 -3.91 16.91
CA ASP A 78 25.53 -3.03 16.00
C ASP A 78 24.69 -2.64 14.75
N CYS A 79 23.46 -3.16 14.60
CA CYS A 79 22.62 -2.84 13.45
C CYS A 79 21.98 -1.45 13.57
N VAL A 80 21.65 -0.86 12.42
CA VAL A 80 21.00 0.46 12.35
C VAL A 80 19.61 0.31 11.79
N VAL A 81 18.63 0.89 12.47
CA VAL A 81 17.25 0.96 11.97
C VAL A 81 17.08 2.23 11.15
N LEU A 82 16.64 2.06 9.91
CA LEU A 82 16.24 3.11 9.00
C LEU A 82 14.72 3.06 8.83
N GLN A 83 14.04 4.05 9.37
CA GLN A 83 12.62 4.26 9.13
C GLN A 83 12.46 5.19 7.92
N VAL A 84 11.75 4.71 6.90
CA VAL A 84 11.44 5.49 5.70
C VAL A 84 9.95 5.83 5.74
N ASP A 85 9.60 7.05 5.39
CA ASP A 85 8.21 7.49 5.21
C ASP A 85 8.07 8.05 3.79
N ILE A 86 7.26 7.40 2.95
CA ILE A 86 7.04 7.85 1.57
C ILE A 86 5.91 8.85 1.59
N GLN A 87 6.24 10.07 1.18
CA GLN A 87 5.27 11.14 1.06
C GLN A 87 4.19 10.77 0.03
N ASN A 88 2.93 10.84 0.47
CA ASN A 88 1.75 10.67 -0.38
C ASN A 88 1.68 9.32 -1.13
N GLU A 89 2.11 8.25 -0.47
CA GLU A 89 2.33 6.94 -1.07
C GLU A 89 1.13 6.35 -1.83
N PHE A 90 -0.08 6.49 -1.28
CA PHE A 90 -1.31 6.02 -1.94
C PHE A 90 -1.57 6.67 -3.30
N ASN A 91 -1.05 7.89 -3.54
CA ASN A 91 -1.24 8.64 -4.79
C ASN A 91 -0.02 8.55 -5.73
N THR A 92 1.09 7.96 -5.28
CA THR A 92 2.34 7.85 -6.06
C THR A 92 2.65 6.41 -6.48
N ILE A 93 2.12 5.40 -5.78
CA ILE A 93 2.35 3.98 -6.09
C ILE A 93 1.91 3.59 -7.51
N SER A 94 2.72 2.81 -8.22
CA SER A 94 2.46 2.44 -9.62
C SER A 94 1.32 1.42 -9.75
N ARG A 95 0.38 1.69 -10.67
CA ARG A 95 -0.67 0.71 -11.05
C ARG A 95 -0.09 -0.41 -11.90
N GLU A 96 0.99 -0.15 -12.62
CA GLU A 96 1.73 -1.16 -13.36
C GLU A 96 2.32 -2.18 -12.39
N ALA A 97 2.96 -1.73 -11.29
CA ALA A 97 3.44 -2.61 -10.22
C ALA A 97 2.30 -3.45 -9.62
N LEU A 98 1.14 -2.83 -9.33
CA LEU A 98 -0.06 -3.55 -8.89
C LEU A 98 -0.45 -4.68 -9.86
N PHE A 99 -0.53 -4.38 -11.17
CA PHE A 99 -0.95 -5.35 -12.17
C PHE A 99 0.13 -6.40 -12.47
N CYS A 100 1.41 -6.08 -12.31
CA CYS A 100 2.49 -7.06 -12.36
C CYS A 100 2.38 -8.06 -11.21
N GLU A 101 2.21 -7.60 -9.98
CA GLU A 101 2.07 -8.49 -8.82
C GLU A 101 0.78 -9.31 -8.85
N LEU A 102 -0.34 -8.69 -9.24
CA LEU A 102 -1.57 -9.44 -9.49
C LEU A 102 -1.41 -10.49 -10.59
N ARG A 103 -0.49 -10.30 -11.55
CA ARG A 103 -0.17 -11.30 -12.58
C ARG A 103 0.69 -12.43 -12.03
N VAL A 104 1.67 -12.14 -11.19
CA VAL A 104 2.50 -13.17 -10.55
C VAL A 104 1.65 -14.03 -9.61
N ALA A 105 0.72 -13.41 -8.88
CA ALA A 105 -0.25 -14.09 -8.03
C ALA A 105 -1.41 -14.76 -8.80
N ILE A 106 -1.37 -14.82 -10.14
CA ILE A 106 -2.40 -15.51 -10.95
C ILE A 106 -2.39 -17.00 -10.57
N GLY A 107 -3.52 -17.43 -10.01
CA GLY A 107 -3.73 -18.77 -9.47
C GLY A 107 -4.44 -18.68 -8.14
N SER A 108 -3.90 -17.89 -7.21
CA SER A 108 -4.51 -17.67 -5.89
C SER A 108 -5.46 -16.46 -5.88
N LEU A 109 -5.22 -15.46 -6.74
CA LEU A 109 -6.01 -14.22 -6.84
C LEU A 109 -6.71 -14.05 -8.21
N ASP A 110 -6.90 -15.14 -8.95
CA ASP A 110 -7.49 -15.14 -10.31
C ASP A 110 -8.88 -14.48 -10.35
N GLN A 111 -9.72 -14.76 -9.35
CA GLN A 111 -11.06 -14.22 -9.21
C GLN A 111 -11.09 -12.75 -8.80
N LEU A 112 -10.02 -12.26 -8.16
CA LEU A 112 -9.88 -10.85 -7.76
C LEU A 112 -9.48 -9.97 -8.96
N PHE A 113 -8.69 -10.52 -9.89
CA PHE A 113 -8.10 -9.78 -11.01
C PHE A 113 -9.14 -9.05 -11.90
N PRO A 114 -10.23 -9.68 -12.38
CA PRO A 114 -11.22 -9.00 -13.22
C PRO A 114 -11.88 -7.81 -12.50
N PHE A 115 -12.13 -7.95 -11.19
CA PHE A 115 -12.68 -6.88 -10.37
C PHE A 115 -11.70 -5.70 -10.31
N VAL A 116 -10.47 -5.92 -9.85
CA VAL A 116 -9.46 -4.87 -9.73
C VAL A 116 -9.19 -4.20 -11.09
N ARG A 117 -9.04 -5.00 -12.15
CA ARG A 117 -8.83 -4.50 -13.51
C ARG A 117 -9.95 -3.55 -13.94
N SER A 118 -11.20 -3.86 -13.61
CA SER A 118 -12.36 -3.06 -14.01
C SER A 118 -12.35 -1.65 -13.42
N PHE A 119 -11.76 -1.46 -12.24
CA PHE A 119 -11.75 -0.17 -11.53
C PHE A 119 -10.40 0.55 -11.57
N TYR A 120 -9.28 -0.15 -11.75
CA TYR A 120 -7.95 0.45 -11.70
C TYR A 120 -7.24 0.60 -13.05
N VAL A 121 -7.68 -0.08 -14.13
CA VAL A 121 -7.09 0.16 -15.48
C VAL A 121 -7.54 1.49 -16.07
N ARG A 122 -8.75 1.95 -15.74
CA ARG A 122 -9.33 3.19 -16.30
C ARG A 122 -9.29 4.30 -15.27
N HIS A 123 -9.34 5.53 -15.76
CA HIS A 123 -9.51 6.68 -14.87
C HIS A 123 -10.98 6.83 -14.51
N LEU A 124 -11.28 6.77 -13.22
CA LEU A 124 -12.65 6.89 -12.70
C LEU A 124 -12.93 8.32 -12.21
N PRO A 125 -14.18 8.78 -12.30
CA PRO A 125 -14.54 10.13 -11.87
C PRO A 125 -14.52 10.25 -10.34
N LEU A 126 -13.92 11.34 -9.86
CA LEU A 126 -13.89 11.74 -8.46
C LEU A 126 -14.59 13.08 -8.31
N TYR A 127 -15.72 13.11 -7.61
CA TYR A 127 -16.49 14.32 -7.36
C TYR A 127 -15.97 15.01 -6.10
N PHE A 128 -15.38 16.18 -6.26
CA PHE A 128 -14.89 17.00 -5.15
C PHE A 128 -15.86 18.15 -4.90
N SER A 129 -16.50 18.16 -3.73
CA SER A 129 -17.43 19.21 -3.33
C SER A 129 -16.67 20.28 -2.56
N HIS A 130 -16.73 21.53 -3.03
CA HIS A 130 -16.08 22.64 -2.36
C HIS A 130 -16.91 23.07 -1.15
N CYS A 131 -16.26 23.31 -0.01
CA CYS A 131 -16.87 23.96 1.16
C CYS A 131 -17.08 25.46 0.92
N SER A 132 -17.70 25.83 -0.20
CA SER A 132 -18.02 27.21 -0.56
C SER A 132 -19.53 27.43 -0.55
N TRP A 133 -19.96 28.68 -0.40
CA TRP A 133 -21.36 29.10 -0.41
C TRP A 133 -22.13 28.79 -1.71
N LYS A 134 -21.47 28.25 -2.74
CA LYS A 134 -22.03 28.08 -4.09
C LYS A 134 -22.26 26.62 -4.52
N ASP A 135 -22.14 25.64 -3.61
CA ASP A 135 -22.34 24.21 -3.91
C ASP A 135 -21.59 23.76 -5.18
N GLU A 136 -20.36 24.26 -5.38
CA GLU A 136 -19.58 23.94 -6.55
C GLU A 136 -18.99 22.53 -6.44
N VAL A 137 -19.15 21.74 -7.50
CA VAL A 137 -18.57 20.40 -7.61
C VAL A 137 -17.54 20.38 -8.73
N SER A 138 -16.29 20.08 -8.38
CA SER A 138 -15.24 19.81 -9.36
C SER A 138 -15.16 18.34 -9.68
N LEU A 139 -15.05 18.04 -10.97
CA LEU A 139 -14.78 16.69 -11.45
C LEU A 139 -13.27 16.47 -11.58
N LEU A 140 -12.74 15.61 -10.73
CA LEU A 140 -11.38 15.11 -10.79
C LEU A 140 -11.37 13.70 -11.39
N SER A 141 -10.18 13.23 -11.74
CA SER A 141 -9.99 11.93 -12.36
C SER A 141 -8.97 11.12 -11.57
N SER A 142 -9.35 9.91 -11.15
CA SER A 142 -8.44 8.97 -10.47
C SER A 142 -7.46 8.37 -11.49
N LYS A 143 -6.43 9.16 -11.84
CA LYS A 143 -5.43 8.80 -12.85
C LYS A 143 -4.34 7.90 -12.28
N THR A 144 -3.92 8.16 -11.05
CA THR A 144 -2.81 7.47 -10.43
C THR A 144 -3.28 6.53 -9.33
N SER A 145 -2.49 5.48 -9.11
CA SER A 145 -2.38 4.78 -7.84
C SER A 145 -3.71 4.29 -7.23
N ILE A 146 -3.79 4.26 -5.89
CA ILE A 146 -4.83 3.58 -5.12
C ILE A 146 -5.66 4.58 -4.33
N ARG A 147 -6.97 4.46 -4.45
CA ARG A 147 -7.94 5.33 -3.77
C ARG A 147 -7.90 5.08 -2.25
N GLN A 148 -7.44 6.06 -1.48
CA GLN A 148 -7.44 5.99 -0.02
C GLN A 148 -8.87 6.03 0.51
N GLY A 149 -9.31 4.98 1.22
CA GLY A 149 -10.71 4.78 1.63
C GLY A 149 -11.45 3.68 0.86
N ASP A 150 -10.82 3.11 -0.17
CA ASP A 150 -11.29 1.88 -0.81
C ASP A 150 -11.17 0.70 0.17
N PRO A 151 -12.21 -0.13 0.35
CA PRO A 151 -12.14 -1.31 1.22
C PRO A 151 -11.05 -2.32 0.84
N LEU A 152 -10.69 -2.41 -0.45
CA LEU A 152 -9.56 -3.22 -0.92
C LEU A 152 -8.25 -2.43 -0.95
N GLY A 153 -8.30 -1.12 -0.69
CA GLY A 153 -7.18 -0.20 -0.88
C GLY A 153 -5.91 -0.64 -0.18
N GLY A 154 -5.99 -1.08 1.08
CA GLY A 154 -4.83 -1.60 1.82
C GLY A 154 -4.20 -2.81 1.15
N ALA A 155 -4.99 -3.81 0.75
CA ALA A 155 -4.49 -5.02 0.10
C ALA A 155 -3.86 -4.74 -1.27
N LEU A 156 -4.51 -3.90 -2.09
CA LEU A 156 -3.97 -3.50 -3.39
C LEU A 156 -2.67 -2.69 -3.23
N PHE A 157 -2.60 -1.89 -2.18
CA PHE A 157 -1.43 -1.08 -1.88
C PHE A 157 -0.25 -1.96 -1.48
N THR A 158 -0.49 -2.92 -0.60
CA THR A 158 0.49 -3.94 -0.25
C THR A 158 0.97 -4.72 -1.47
N LEU A 159 0.07 -5.18 -2.34
CA LEU A 159 0.44 -5.89 -3.57
C LEU A 159 1.40 -5.05 -4.41
N ALA A 160 1.06 -3.79 -4.66
CA ALA A 160 1.90 -2.93 -5.50
C ALA A 160 3.26 -2.58 -4.87
N HIS A 161 3.35 -2.54 -3.53
CA HIS A 161 4.63 -2.40 -2.82
C HIS A 161 5.49 -3.64 -2.84
N LEU A 162 4.88 -4.82 -2.88
CA LEU A 162 5.60 -6.08 -2.75
C LEU A 162 6.68 -6.20 -3.83
N LEU A 163 6.39 -5.79 -5.06
CA LEU A 163 7.38 -5.75 -6.15
C LEU A 163 8.60 -4.88 -5.79
N GLY A 164 8.36 -3.68 -5.25
CA GLY A 164 9.41 -2.76 -4.84
C GLY A 164 10.25 -3.34 -3.71
N LEU A 165 9.60 -3.90 -2.69
CA LEU A 165 10.27 -4.54 -1.55
C LEU A 165 11.11 -5.75 -1.98
N MET A 166 10.57 -6.62 -2.85
CA MET A 166 11.29 -7.77 -3.39
C MET A 166 12.50 -7.35 -4.23
N THR A 167 12.34 -6.30 -5.06
CA THR A 167 13.44 -5.76 -5.87
C THR A 167 14.54 -5.22 -4.97
N MET A 168 14.19 -4.37 -4.00
CA MET A 168 15.16 -3.81 -3.06
C MET A 168 15.84 -4.89 -2.21
N ALA A 169 15.11 -5.91 -1.74
CA ALA A 169 15.68 -7.04 -1.01
C ALA A 169 16.68 -7.84 -1.85
N SER A 170 16.43 -7.98 -3.15
CA SER A 170 17.33 -8.67 -4.07
C SER A 170 18.60 -7.85 -4.39
N GLU A 171 18.47 -6.53 -4.51
CA GLU A 171 19.57 -5.62 -4.85
C GLU A 171 20.45 -5.26 -3.64
N HIS A 172 19.88 -5.34 -2.43
CA HIS A 172 20.52 -4.88 -1.20
C HIS A 172 20.51 -5.95 -0.10
N PRO A 173 21.27 -7.05 -0.25
CA PRO A 173 21.27 -8.16 0.71
C PRO A 173 21.87 -7.82 2.09
N LEU A 174 22.48 -6.64 2.24
CA LEU A 174 22.95 -6.11 3.53
C LEU A 174 21.83 -5.51 4.39
N PHE A 175 20.66 -5.27 3.78
CA PHE A 175 19.49 -4.74 4.45
C PHE A 175 18.52 -5.89 4.71
N TYR A 176 18.13 -6.03 5.96
CA TYR A 176 16.97 -6.81 6.34
C TYR A 176 15.73 -5.93 6.20
N PHE A 177 14.80 -6.36 5.35
CA PHE A 177 13.54 -5.68 5.13
C PHE A 177 12.56 -6.21 6.16
N HIS A 178 12.23 -5.39 7.16
CA HIS A 178 11.32 -5.84 8.19
C HIS A 178 9.92 -6.02 7.58
N PRO A 179 9.21 -7.11 7.89
CA PRO A 179 7.92 -7.47 7.32
C PRO A 179 6.72 -6.53 7.54
N TRP A 180 6.95 -5.31 8.02
CA TRP A 180 5.90 -4.33 8.27
C TRP A 180 6.41 -2.95 7.90
N LEU A 181 5.64 -2.26 7.05
CA LEU A 181 5.74 -0.83 6.68
C LEU A 181 7.13 -0.20 6.85
N MET A 182 7.91 -0.21 5.77
CA MET A 182 9.01 0.73 5.53
C MET A 182 10.08 0.88 6.63
N ILE A 183 10.28 -0.17 7.43
CA ILE A 183 11.42 -0.26 8.36
C ILE A 183 12.47 -1.14 7.70
N LEU A 184 13.63 -0.52 7.42
CA LEU A 184 14.84 -1.17 6.92
C LEU A 184 15.79 -1.35 8.09
N ILE A 185 16.33 -2.55 8.29
CA ILE A 185 17.39 -2.79 9.27
C ILE A 185 18.68 -3.05 8.52
N LEU A 186 19.69 -2.20 8.70
CA LEU A 186 21.02 -2.40 8.18
C LEU A 186 21.81 -3.26 9.15
N LEU A 187 22.00 -4.54 8.80
CA LEU A 187 22.58 -5.54 9.69
C LEU A 187 24.10 -5.37 9.89
N ASP A 188 24.80 -4.74 8.94
CA ASP A 188 26.25 -4.53 8.99
C ASP A 188 26.63 -3.12 8.45
N PRO A 189 26.52 -2.07 9.27
CA PRO A 189 26.84 -0.71 8.86
C PRO A 189 28.32 -0.51 8.53
N LEU A 190 29.23 -1.29 9.14
CA LEU A 190 30.66 -1.21 8.87
C LEU A 190 30.99 -1.70 7.46
N ARG A 191 30.34 -2.76 6.99
CA ARG A 191 30.51 -3.25 5.62
C ARG A 191 29.96 -2.29 4.57
N LEU A 192 28.87 -1.58 4.86
CA LEU A 192 28.36 -0.50 4.00
C LEU A 192 29.36 0.66 3.93
N LEU A 193 29.93 1.08 5.07
CA LEU A 193 30.99 2.10 5.10
C LEU A 193 32.22 1.66 4.29
N CYS A 194 32.68 0.41 4.44
CA CYS A 194 33.78 -0.11 3.64
C CYS A 194 33.49 -0.10 2.13
N GLN A 195 32.24 -0.34 1.70
CA GLN A 195 31.86 -0.24 0.29
C GLN A 195 31.79 1.21 -0.23
N LEU A 196 31.36 2.16 0.61
CA LEU A 196 31.29 3.58 0.26
C LEU A 196 32.66 4.27 0.21
N PHE A 197 33.65 3.79 0.99
CA PHE A 197 35.02 4.33 1.03
C PHE A 197 35.98 3.68 0.00
N ILE A 198 35.50 2.76 -0.85
CA ILE A 198 36.27 2.16 -1.96
C ILE A 198 35.94 2.82 -3.32
N LEU A 199 35.05 3.83 -3.35
CA LEU A 199 34.80 4.71 -4.51
C LEU A 199 35.53 6.05 -4.34
#